data_AF-A0A1I5DAU5-F1
#
_entry.id   AF-A0A1I5DAU5-F1
#
_cell.length_a   1.000
_cell.length_b   1.000
_cell.length_c   1.000
_cell.angle_alpha   90.00
_cell.angle_beta   90.00
_cell.angle_gamma   90.00
#
_symmetry.space_group_name_H-M   'P 1'
#
loop_
_entity.id
_entity.type
_entity.pdbx_description
1 polymer ?
#
loop_
_entity_poly.entity_id
_entity_poly.type
_entity_poly.pdbx_seq_one_letter_code
_entity_poly.pdbx_strand_id
1 'polypeptide(L)'
;MLNNLPFKSFFQRTGQSEISRIFQKLFFGVALSFILLPSNGLAQAECPAINVKIQNIDNNTGVIACAIFESPEGFPNKFLKFASKVMITQIKGKDASFQFSDIKPGKYAIAVIHDENHNGELDTN
;
A
#
# COMPACT_ATOMS: atom_id res chain seq x y z
N MET A 1 61.84 61.07 19.57
CA MET A 1 61.20 61.93 20.57
C MET A 1 59.75 61.52 20.67
N LEU A 2 59.35 61.01 21.84
CA LEU A 2 58.06 61.14 22.55
C LEU A 2 56.75 60.91 21.76
N ASN A 3 55.69 60.26 22.26
CA ASN A 3 55.43 59.27 23.31
C ASN A 3 53.91 58.95 23.20
N ASN A 4 53.59 57.67 23.38
CA ASN A 4 52.35 56.98 23.74
C ASN A 4 50.98 57.69 23.92
N LEU A 5 49.97 56.98 23.37
CA LEU A 5 48.54 56.91 23.70
C LEU A 5 48.20 57.08 25.20
N PRO A 6 47.00 57.59 25.53
CA PRO A 6 45.99 56.69 26.10
C PRO A 6 44.53 57.09 25.81
N PHE A 7 43.71 56.19 25.27
CA PHE A 7 42.28 56.16 25.62
C PHE A 7 41.66 54.80 25.30
N LYS A 8 41.96 53.80 26.14
CA LYS A 8 41.16 52.56 26.21
C LYS A 8 40.68 52.40 27.64
N SER A 9 39.44 52.81 27.88
CA SER A 9 38.50 52.10 28.76
C SER A 9 37.29 53.00 29.03
N PHE A 10 36.16 52.72 28.38
CA PHE A 10 34.88 52.89 29.07
C PHE A 10 33.68 52.17 28.44
N PHE A 11 33.70 51.80 27.17
CA PHE A 11 32.45 51.45 26.50
C PHE A 11 32.43 50.03 25.92
N GLN A 12 32.30 48.99 26.75
CA GLN A 12 32.12 47.63 26.21
C GLN A 12 31.57 46.54 27.15
N ARG A 13 30.74 46.88 28.16
CA ARG A 13 30.18 45.85 29.09
C ARG A 13 28.66 45.69 29.14
N THR A 14 27.91 46.43 28.32
CA THR A 14 26.43 46.41 28.38
C THR A 14 25.76 45.66 27.22
N GLY A 15 26.50 45.27 26.17
CA GLY A 15 25.92 44.62 24.98
C GLY A 15 25.97 43.08 24.93
N GLN A 16 26.83 42.42 25.71
CA GLN A 16 27.03 40.96 25.59
C GLN A 16 25.94 40.11 26.26
N SER A 17 25.33 40.59 27.35
CA SER A 17 24.33 39.82 28.13
C SER A 17 22.98 39.72 27.43
N GLU A 18 22.51 40.80 26.82
CA GLU A 18 21.22 40.84 26.12
C GLU A 18 21.26 40.02 24.81
N ILE A 19 22.38 40.06 24.10
CA ILE A 19 22.59 39.24 22.89
C ILE A 19 22.57 37.74 23.26
N SER A 20 23.24 37.33 24.34
CA SER A 20 23.21 35.94 24.82
C SER A 20 21.79 35.46 25.19
N ARG A 21 20.98 36.31 25.84
CA ARG A 21 19.58 35.99 26.19
C ARG A 21 18.69 35.89 24.96
N ILE A 22 18.91 36.72 23.95
CA ILE A 22 18.20 36.67 22.66
C ILE A 22 18.55 35.37 21.92
N PHE A 23 19.84 35.02 21.84
CA PHE A 23 20.29 33.74 21.25
C PHE A 23 19.73 32.53 22.00
N GLN A 24 19.69 32.55 23.34
CA GLN A 24 19.10 31.48 24.15
C GLN A 24 17.59 31.31 23.90
N LYS A 25 16.84 32.42 23.80
CA LYS A 25 15.40 32.41 23.51
C LYS A 25 15.12 31.96 22.08
N LEU A 26 15.95 32.34 21.11
CA LEU A 26 15.86 31.86 19.72
C LEU A 26 16.18 30.36 19.63
N PHE A 27 17.19 29.87 20.37
CA PHE A 27 17.52 28.44 20.42
C PHE A 27 16.40 27.60 21.07
N PHE A 28 15.80 28.09 22.17
CA PHE A 28 14.65 27.45 22.80
C PHE A 28 13.38 27.50 21.93
N GLY A 29 13.16 28.59 21.19
CA GLY A 29 12.02 28.73 20.28
C GLY A 29 12.10 27.81 19.05
N VAL A 30 13.30 27.60 18.51
CA VAL A 30 13.52 26.67 17.37
C VAL A 30 13.52 25.21 17.82
N ALA A 31 13.99 24.90 19.04
CA ALA A 31 13.89 23.54 19.58
C ALA A 31 12.44 23.13 19.87
N LEU A 32 11.58 24.07 20.30
CA LEU A 32 10.17 23.80 20.59
C LEU A 32 9.32 23.63 19.33
N SER A 33 9.69 24.27 18.21
CA SER A 33 8.97 24.11 16.93
C SER A 33 9.24 22.77 16.23
N PHE A 34 10.39 22.12 16.49
CA PHE A 34 10.69 20.79 15.95
C PHE A 34 9.89 19.65 16.60
N ILE A 35 9.37 19.84 17.82
CA ILE A 35 8.63 18.82 18.57
C ILE A 35 7.16 18.71 18.10
N LEU A 36 6.66 19.71 17.36
CA LEU A 36 5.28 19.78 16.90
C LEU A 36 5.06 19.30 15.46
N LEU A 37 6.04 18.60 14.86
CA LEU A 37 5.82 17.96 13.57
C LEU A 37 4.82 16.81 13.76
N PRO A 38 3.61 16.86 13.15
CA PRO A 38 2.69 15.74 13.21
C PRO A 38 3.36 14.54 12.52
N SER A 39 3.60 13.47 13.28
CA SER A 39 3.95 12.17 12.75
C SER A 39 2.71 11.60 12.07
N ASN A 40 2.45 12.06 10.84
CA ASN A 40 1.55 11.37 9.94
C ASN A 40 2.17 9.99 9.69
N GLY A 41 1.77 9.01 10.50
CA GLY A 41 2.12 7.62 10.27
C GLY A 41 1.66 7.26 8.86
N LEU A 42 2.55 6.66 8.07
CA LEU A 42 2.16 6.05 6.79
C LEU A 42 1.15 4.96 7.13
N ALA A 43 -0.14 5.28 7.01
CA ALA A 43 -1.19 4.27 7.07
C ALA A 43 -0.91 3.31 5.90
N GLN A 44 -0.57 2.07 6.24
CA GLN A 44 -0.38 1.02 5.24
C GLN A 44 -1.73 0.82 4.57
N ALA A 45 -1.82 1.11 3.26
CA ALA A 45 -3.03 0.85 2.50
C ALA A 45 -3.33 -0.65 2.63
N GLU A 46 -4.48 -0.99 3.22
CA GLU A 46 -4.99 -2.35 3.16
C GLU A 46 -5.29 -2.65 1.69
N CYS A 47 -4.62 -3.65 1.13
CA CYS A 47 -4.88 -4.21 -0.20
C CYS A 47 -5.63 -5.53 0.01
N PRO A 48 -6.97 -5.52 0.13
CA PRO A 48 -7.72 -6.73 0.46
C PRO A 48 -7.62 -7.72 -0.70
N ALA A 49 -7.58 -9.00 -0.37
CA ALA A 49 -7.43 -10.06 -1.35
C ALA A 49 -8.46 -11.16 -1.16
N ILE A 50 -8.90 -11.77 -2.26
CA ILE A 50 -9.70 -12.99 -2.27
C ILE A 50 -8.80 -14.15 -2.65
N ASN A 51 -8.66 -15.11 -1.73
CA ASN A 51 -7.94 -16.36 -1.97
C ASN A 51 -8.95 -17.49 -2.19
N VAL A 52 -8.91 -18.12 -3.36
CA VAL A 52 -9.78 -19.26 -3.70
C VAL A 52 -8.91 -20.52 -3.70
N LYS A 53 -9.32 -21.54 -2.95
CA LYS A 53 -8.71 -22.87 -2.96
C LYS A 53 -9.76 -23.88 -3.39
N ILE A 54 -9.47 -24.63 -4.45
CA ILE A 54 -10.26 -25.76 -4.92
C ILE A 54 -9.49 -27.02 -4.58
N GLN A 55 -10.17 -27.98 -3.99
CA GLN A 55 -9.59 -29.23 -3.49
C GLN A 55 -10.42 -30.41 -4.00
N ASN A 56 -9.81 -31.59 -3.98
CA ASN A 56 -10.45 -32.84 -4.39
C ASN A 56 -10.98 -32.79 -5.83
N ILE A 57 -10.22 -32.19 -6.74
CA ILE A 57 -10.53 -32.21 -8.16
C ILE A 57 -10.33 -33.65 -8.65
N ASP A 58 -11.38 -34.24 -9.22
CA ASP A 58 -11.40 -35.65 -9.63
C ASP A 58 -10.50 -35.90 -10.84
N ASN A 59 -10.70 -35.12 -11.91
CA ASN A 59 -9.83 -35.14 -13.08
C ASN A 59 -8.77 -34.04 -12.97
N ASN A 60 -7.49 -34.40 -13.01
CA ASN A 60 -6.40 -33.44 -12.93
C ASN A 60 -5.83 -33.02 -14.30
N THR A 61 -6.49 -33.39 -15.39
CA THR A 61 -6.16 -32.87 -16.72
C THR A 61 -6.79 -31.51 -16.95
N GLY A 62 -6.20 -30.73 -17.85
CA GLY A 62 -6.75 -29.44 -18.22
C GLY A 62 -6.34 -28.31 -17.29
N VAL A 63 -7.20 -27.29 -17.25
CA VAL A 63 -7.01 -26.08 -16.46
C VAL A 63 -8.28 -25.71 -15.71
N ILE A 64 -8.10 -24.98 -14.61
CA ILE A 64 -9.19 -24.32 -13.90
C ILE A 64 -9.18 -22.85 -14.25
N ALA A 65 -10.31 -22.33 -14.71
CA ALA A 65 -10.57 -20.90 -14.81
C ALA A 65 -11.38 -20.44 -13.60
N CYS A 66 -11.00 -19.32 -13.00
CA CYS A 66 -11.70 -18.70 -11.88
C CYS A 66 -11.96 -17.23 -12.22
N ALA A 67 -13.22 -16.81 -12.07
CA ALA A 67 -13.69 -15.49 -12.44
C ALA A 67 -14.44 -14.81 -11.30
N ILE A 68 -14.16 -13.52 -11.07
CA ILE A 68 -14.87 -12.66 -10.13
C ILE A 68 -15.83 -11.75 -10.90
N PHE A 69 -17.08 -11.68 -10.45
CA PHE A 69 -18.11 -10.80 -10.98
C PHE A 69 -18.57 -9.82 -9.90
N GLU A 70 -18.67 -8.55 -10.25
CA GLU A 70 -19.21 -7.50 -9.35
C GLU A 70 -20.72 -7.27 -9.55
N SER A 71 -21.28 -7.85 -10.62
CA SER A 71 -22.72 -7.82 -10.92
C SER A 71 -23.21 -9.22 -11.35
N PRO A 72 -24.54 -9.47 -11.30
CA PRO A 72 -25.10 -10.73 -11.79
C PRO A 72 -25.05 -10.88 -13.32
N GLU A 73 -24.71 -9.83 -14.07
CA GLU A 73 -24.80 -9.85 -15.52
C GLU A 73 -23.77 -10.81 -16.12
N GLY A 74 -24.22 -11.72 -16.98
CA GLY A 74 -23.35 -12.68 -17.64
C GLY A 74 -22.82 -13.81 -16.75
N PHE A 75 -23.08 -13.80 -15.44
CA PHE A 75 -22.75 -14.90 -14.55
C PHE A 75 -23.58 -16.17 -14.87
N PRO A 76 -23.00 -17.38 -14.81
CA PRO A 76 -21.56 -17.68 -14.64
C PRO A 76 -20.80 -17.77 -15.98
N ASN A 77 -21.50 -17.86 -17.11
CA ASN A 77 -20.93 -18.41 -18.35
C ASN A 77 -20.26 -17.38 -19.27
N LYS A 78 -20.51 -16.07 -19.07
CA LYS A 78 -20.01 -14.99 -19.94
C LYS A 78 -18.87 -14.22 -19.27
N PHE A 79 -17.98 -14.94 -18.57
CA PHE A 79 -16.89 -14.33 -17.80
C PHE A 79 -15.93 -13.49 -18.66
N LEU A 80 -15.63 -13.89 -19.89
CA LEU A 80 -14.78 -13.08 -20.79
C LEU A 80 -15.36 -11.69 -21.10
N LYS A 81 -16.69 -11.52 -20.98
CA LYS A 81 -17.38 -10.28 -21.28
C LYS A 81 -17.72 -9.47 -20.02
N PHE A 82 -18.06 -10.14 -18.93
CA PHE A 82 -18.65 -9.48 -17.75
C PHE A 82 -17.89 -9.68 -16.44
N ALA A 83 -16.92 -10.59 -16.36
CA ALA A 83 -16.12 -10.72 -15.14
C ALA A 83 -15.16 -9.53 -15.00
N SER A 84 -14.99 -9.03 -13.78
CA SER A 84 -14.03 -7.97 -13.50
C SER A 84 -12.60 -8.49 -13.42
N LYS A 85 -12.41 -9.73 -12.97
CA LYS A 85 -11.11 -10.42 -12.94
C LYS A 85 -11.28 -11.87 -13.35
N VAL A 86 -10.35 -12.38 -14.16
CA VAL A 86 -10.30 -13.79 -14.58
C VAL A 86 -8.85 -14.27 -14.45
N MET A 87 -8.68 -15.48 -13.90
CA MET A 87 -7.39 -16.17 -13.82
C MET A 87 -7.56 -17.61 -14.26
N ILE A 88 -6.50 -18.17 -14.85
CA ILE A 88 -6.44 -19.58 -15.25
C ILE A 88 -5.23 -20.20 -14.57
N THR A 89 -5.36 -21.42 -14.05
CA THR A 89 -4.25 -22.15 -13.45
C THR A 89 -4.30 -23.63 -13.78
N GLN A 90 -3.14 -24.27 -13.76
CA GLN A 90 -3.04 -25.73 -13.87
C GLN A 90 -3.38 -26.39 -12.55
N ILE A 91 -3.95 -27.59 -12.64
CA ILE A 91 -4.24 -28.42 -11.46
C ILE A 91 -2.92 -29.01 -10.94
N LYS A 92 -2.67 -28.86 -9.64
CA LYS A 92 -1.50 -29.43 -8.96
C LYS A 92 -1.94 -30.56 -8.06
N GLY A 93 -1.67 -31.80 -8.47
CA GLY A 93 -2.15 -32.99 -7.78
C GLY A 93 -3.67 -33.12 -7.92
N LYS A 94 -4.41 -32.69 -6.90
CA LYS A 94 -5.88 -32.61 -6.89
C LYS A 94 -6.41 -31.22 -6.50
N ASP A 95 -5.53 -30.21 -6.49
CA ASP A 95 -5.84 -28.89 -5.96
C ASP A 95 -5.51 -27.79 -6.97
N ALA A 96 -6.23 -26.68 -6.86
CA ALA A 96 -5.95 -25.44 -7.59
C ALA A 96 -6.13 -24.24 -6.65
N SER A 97 -5.36 -23.17 -6.87
CA SER A 97 -5.41 -21.98 -6.02
C SER A 97 -5.29 -20.69 -6.81
N PHE A 98 -6.07 -19.69 -6.42
CA PHE A 98 -6.08 -18.35 -6.99
C PHE A 98 -5.95 -17.29 -5.91
N GLN A 99 -5.22 -16.22 -6.21
CA GLN A 99 -5.10 -15.05 -5.34
C GLN A 99 -5.44 -13.81 -6.16
N PHE A 100 -6.59 -13.22 -5.86
CA PHE A 100 -7.00 -11.95 -6.43
C PHE A 100 -6.69 -10.83 -5.44
N SER A 101 -5.64 -10.07 -5.71
CA SER A 101 -5.26 -8.90 -4.92
C SER A 101 -6.09 -7.67 -5.30
N ASP A 102 -6.03 -6.63 -4.47
CA ASP A 102 -6.65 -5.33 -4.70
C ASP A 102 -8.15 -5.43 -5.01
N ILE A 103 -8.86 -6.19 -4.17
CA ILE A 103 -10.31 -6.30 -4.21
C ILE A 103 -10.90 -5.28 -3.26
N LYS A 104 -11.71 -4.37 -3.80
CA LYS A 104 -12.44 -3.40 -2.98
C LYS A 104 -13.49 -4.14 -2.14
N PRO A 105 -13.81 -3.67 -0.93
CA PRO A 105 -14.95 -4.19 -0.20
C PRO A 105 -16.24 -4.08 -1.01
N GLY A 106 -17.00 -5.17 -1.10
CA GLY A 106 -18.19 -5.22 -1.95
C GLY A 106 -18.82 -6.61 -2.00
N LYS A 107 -19.90 -6.73 -2.79
CA LYS A 107 -20.56 -8.00 -3.06
C LYS A 107 -20.06 -8.55 -4.39
N TYR A 108 -19.66 -9.82 -4.38
CA TYR A 108 -19.10 -10.49 -5.54
C TYR A 108 -19.72 -11.87 -5.73
N ALA A 109 -19.70 -12.36 -6.96
CA ALA A 109 -19.89 -13.77 -7.28
C ALA A 109 -18.58 -14.34 -7.84
N ILE A 110 -18.32 -15.61 -7.55
CA ILE A 110 -17.14 -16.33 -8.05
C ILE A 110 -17.65 -17.51 -8.88
N ALA A 111 -17.18 -17.61 -10.12
CA ALA A 111 -17.40 -18.79 -10.96
C ALA A 111 -16.07 -19.54 -11.11
N VAL A 112 -16.13 -20.87 -10.96
CA VAL A 112 -15.00 -21.77 -11.19
C VAL A 112 -15.42 -22.75 -12.27
N ILE A 113 -14.59 -22.88 -13.30
CA ILE A 113 -14.84 -23.72 -14.46
C ILE A 113 -13.62 -24.61 -14.66
N HIS A 114 -13.86 -25.88 -14.90
CA HIS A 114 -12.83 -26.85 -15.23
C HIS A 114 -12.91 -27.14 -16.73
N ASP A 115 -11.90 -26.69 -17.46
CA ASP A 115 -11.73 -27.01 -18.88
C ASP A 115 -10.78 -28.20 -18.98
N GLU A 116 -11.36 -29.40 -19.09
CA GLU A 116 -10.63 -30.66 -19.12
C GLU A 116 -9.88 -30.89 -20.44
N ASN A 117 -10.37 -30.34 -21.55
CA ASN A 117 -9.92 -30.65 -22.92
C ASN A 117 -9.21 -29.49 -23.62
N HIS A 118 -9.11 -28.32 -23.00
CA HIS A 118 -8.49 -27.08 -23.50
C HIS A 118 -9.18 -26.46 -24.71
N ASN A 119 -10.49 -26.68 -24.89
CA ASN A 119 -11.23 -26.04 -25.98
C ASN A 119 -11.64 -24.60 -25.64
N GLY A 120 -11.53 -24.17 -24.38
CA GLY A 120 -11.97 -22.85 -23.93
C GLY A 120 -13.49 -22.69 -23.89
N GLU A 121 -14.23 -23.78 -24.01
CA GLU A 121 -15.68 -23.85 -23.95
C GLU A 121 -16.13 -24.39 -22.58
N LEU A 122 -17.37 -24.06 -22.22
CA LEU A 122 -18.02 -24.57 -21.03
C LEU A 122 -18.73 -25.86 -21.39
N ASP A 123 -17.97 -26.96 -21.36
CA ASP A 123 -18.55 -28.29 -21.52
C ASP A 123 -19.37 -28.65 -20.28
N THR A 124 -20.59 -29.16 -20.51
CA THR A 124 -21.47 -29.65 -19.45
C THR A 124 -21.55 -31.17 -19.52
N ASN A 125 -21.31 -31.84 -18.40
CA ASN A 125 -21.47 -33.29 -18.25
C ASN A 125 -22.94 -33.71 -18.09
#